data_AF-A0A1Q7Z5F6-F1
#
_entry.id   AF-A0A1Q7Z5F6-F1
#
_cell.length_a   1.000
_cell.length_b   1.000
_cell.length_c   1.000
_cell.angle_alpha   90.00
_cell.angle_beta   90.00
_cell.angle_gamma   90.00
#
_symmetry.space_group_name_H-M   'P 1'
#
loop_
_entity.id
_entity.type
_entity.pdbx_description
1 polymer ?
#
loop_
_entity_poly.entity_id
_entity_poly.type
_entity_poly.pdbx_seq_one_letter_code
_entity_poly.pdbx_strand_id
1 'polypeptide(L)'
;MRRALLVLLAVVLLSGFAFVRGCSGPRPQLVSARMRGPVAEAIVRNASFGEGQIEVDFRLRPRAGGAPFLHSERATLRPHETARIEVRIDGARGDEQLDVEVDYPPR
;
A
#
# COMPACT_ATOMS: atom_id res chain seq x y z
N MET A 1 16.98 -40.58 20.79
CA MET A 1 15.95 -39.77 21.47
C MET A 1 16.26 -38.27 21.47
N ARG A 2 17.41 -37.79 21.98
CA ARG A 2 17.77 -36.34 21.96
C ARG A 2 17.71 -35.67 20.59
N ARG A 3 18.19 -36.33 19.52
CA ARG A 3 18.14 -35.79 18.15
C ARG A 3 16.71 -35.59 17.63
N ALA A 4 15.80 -36.52 17.92
CA ALA A 4 14.39 -36.39 17.53
C ALA A 4 13.71 -35.24 18.28
N LEU A 5 14.05 -35.04 19.55
CA LEU A 5 13.52 -33.94 20.37
C LEU A 5 13.96 -32.57 19.85
N LEU A 6 15.22 -32.44 19.43
CA LEU A 6 15.76 -31.21 18.83
C LEU A 6 15.13 -30.90 17.48
N VAL A 7 14.89 -31.91 16.64
CA VAL A 7 14.20 -31.72 15.36
C VAL A 7 12.76 -31.26 15.57
N LEU A 8 12.04 -31.88 16.50
CA LEU A 8 10.66 -31.47 16.84
C LEU A 8 10.60 -30.03 17.37
N LEU A 9 11.53 -29.65 18.26
CA LEU A 9 11.62 -28.29 18.77
C LEU A 9 11.90 -27.28 17.65
N ALA A 10 12.82 -27.60 16.74
CA ALA A 10 13.15 -26.74 15.60
C ALA A 10 11.94 -26.55 14.66
N VAL A 11 11.18 -27.61 14.39
CA VAL A 11 9.97 -27.54 13.55
C VAL A 11 8.91 -26.66 14.20
N VAL A 12 8.66 -26.80 15.51
CA VAL A 12 7.69 -25.98 16.26
C VAL A 12 8.11 -24.50 16.28
N LEU A 13 9.40 -24.22 16.48
CA LEU A 13 9.90 -22.85 16.46
C LEU A 13 9.79 -22.21 15.06
N LEU A 14 10.11 -22.97 14.00
CA LEU A 14 10.00 -22.50 12.62
C LEU A 14 8.55 -22.25 12.21
N SER A 15 7.63 -23.15 12.58
CA SER A 15 6.21 -22.99 12.27
C SER A 15 5.57 -21.85 13.05
N GLY A 16 5.88 -21.70 14.35
CA GLY A 16 5.42 -20.58 15.16
C GLY A 16 5.91 -19.24 14.61
N PHE A 17 7.17 -19.16 14.20
CA PHE A 17 7.75 -17.94 13.64
C PHE A 17 7.16 -17.57 12.28
N ALA A 18 6.88 -18.57 11.42
CA ALA A 18 6.20 -18.36 10.15
C ALA A 18 4.75 -17.86 10.34
N PHE A 19 4.04 -18.40 11.33
CA PHE A 19 2.66 -18.02 11.63
C PHE A 19 2.54 -16.56 12.09
N VAL A 20 3.41 -16.11 13.00
CA VAL A 20 3.41 -14.72 13.50
C VAL A 20 3.69 -13.72 12.39
N ARG A 21 4.53 -14.07 11.40
CA ARG A 21 4.77 -13.20 10.24
C ARG A 21 3.56 -13.10 9.30
N GLY A 22 2.75 -14.15 9.20
CA GLY A 22 1.49 -14.15 8.44
C GLY A 22 0.36 -13.36 9.08
N CYS A 23 0.45 -13.02 10.37
CA CYS A 23 -0.54 -12.20 11.07
C CYS A 23 -0.24 -10.69 11.04
N SER A 24 0.85 -10.26 10.40
CA SER A 24 1.09 -8.84 10.17
C SER A 24 0.28 -8.37 8.97
N GLY A 25 -0.36 -7.20 9.06
CA GLY A 25 -0.99 -6.56 7.91
C GLY A 25 0.03 -6.04 6.89
N PRO A 26 -0.41 -5.56 5.72
CA PRO A 26 0.48 -4.94 4.75
C PRO A 26 1.21 -3.74 5.38
N ARG A 27 2.42 -3.48 4.90
CA ARG A 27 3.19 -2.28 5.24
C ARG A 27 3.34 -1.46 3.96
N PRO A 28 2.31 -0.69 3.57
CA PRO A 28 2.36 0.07 2.34
C PRO A 28 3.41 1.18 2.42
N GLN A 29 4.05 1.43 1.28
CA GLN A 29 5.03 2.49 1.09
C GLN A 29 4.77 3.14 -0.26
N LEU A 30 4.56 4.46 -0.26
CA LEU A 30 4.47 5.22 -1.50
C LEU A 30 5.86 5.29 -2.14
N VAL A 31 5.99 4.73 -3.35
CA VAL A 31 7.24 4.72 -4.12
C VAL A 31 7.31 5.97 -5.00
N SER A 32 6.21 6.29 -5.67
CA SER A 32 6.10 7.49 -6.50
C SER A 32 4.65 7.89 -6.68
N ALA A 33 4.41 9.19 -6.82
CA ALA A 33 3.12 9.75 -7.23
C ALA A 33 3.36 10.80 -8.31
N ARG A 34 2.50 10.81 -9.35
CA ARG A 34 2.55 11.83 -10.41
C ARG A 34 1.22 11.98 -11.11
N MET A 35 1.03 13.17 -11.70
CA MET A 35 -0.04 13.41 -12.66
C MET A 35 0.40 12.98 -14.07
N ARG A 36 -0.54 12.43 -14.84
CA ARG A 36 -0.40 12.13 -16.26
C ARG A 36 -1.66 12.59 -17.00
N GLY A 37 -1.69 13.88 -17.34
CA GLY A 37 -2.94 14.53 -17.80
C GLY A 37 -4.00 14.46 -16.72
N PRO A 38 -5.25 14.05 -17.00
CA PRO A 38 -6.30 13.95 -15.99
C PRO A 38 -6.19 12.70 -15.10
N VAL A 39 -5.12 11.92 -15.20
CA VAL A 39 -4.93 10.69 -14.43
C VAL A 39 -3.90 10.91 -13.33
N ALA A 40 -4.28 10.65 -12.08
CA ALA A 40 -3.35 10.56 -10.96
C ALA A 40 -2.84 9.11 -10.85
N GLU A 41 -1.52 8.94 -10.88
CA GLU A 41 -0.85 7.65 -10.77
C GLU A 41 -0.07 7.60 -9.46
N ALA A 42 -0.33 6.57 -8.65
CA ALA A 42 0.46 6.22 -7.47
C ALA A 42 1.04 4.81 -7.61
N ILE A 43 2.33 4.67 -7.32
CA ILE A 43 2.99 3.37 -7.19
C ILE A 43 3.19 3.10 -5.72
N VAL A 44 2.55 2.04 -5.22
CA VAL A 44 2.58 1.64 -3.82
C VAL A 44 3.18 0.26 -3.71
N ARG A 45 4.15 0.11 -2.81
CA ARG A 45 4.82 -1.17 -2.51
C ARG A 45 4.42 -1.64 -1.12
N ASN A 46 4.10 -2.92 -0.99
CA ASN A 46 4.04 -3.57 0.31
C ASN A 46 5.44 -4.05 0.73
N ALA A 47 5.99 -3.48 1.80
CA ALA A 47 7.31 -3.88 2.31
C ALA A 47 7.27 -5.13 3.22
N SER A 48 6.08 -5.67 3.50
CA SER A 48 5.86 -6.77 4.45
C SER A 48 5.45 -8.08 3.79
N PHE A 49 5.41 -9.14 4.60
CA PHE A 49 4.81 -10.43 4.25
C PHE A 49 3.29 -10.48 4.49
N GLY A 50 2.70 -9.40 5.01
CA GLY A 50 1.28 -9.29 5.29
C GLY A 50 0.47 -8.95 4.05
N GLU A 51 -0.75 -9.47 3.95
CA GLU A 51 -1.73 -9.10 2.93
C GLU A 51 -2.85 -8.27 3.55
N GLY A 52 -3.39 -7.31 2.79
CA GLY A 52 -4.58 -6.60 3.23
C GLY A 52 -5.03 -5.50 2.28
N GLN A 53 -6.19 -4.95 2.58
CA GLN A 53 -6.72 -3.77 1.91
C GLN A 53 -6.06 -2.52 2.47
N ILE A 54 -5.69 -1.61 1.58
CA ILE A 54 -5.19 -0.27 1.88
C ILE A 54 -6.11 0.77 1.25
N GLU A 55 -6.01 2.00 1.73
CA GLU A 55 -6.67 3.16 1.16
C GLU A 55 -5.62 4.15 0.65
N VAL A 56 -5.84 4.68 -0.55
CA VAL A 56 -4.96 5.65 -1.20
C VAL A 56 -5.75 6.91 -1.47
N ASP A 57 -5.39 7.97 -0.75
CA ASP A 57 -5.98 9.29 -0.86
C ASP A 57 -5.19 10.14 -1.85
N PHE A 58 -5.82 10.52 -2.95
CA PHE A 58 -5.29 11.47 -3.93
C PHE A 58 -5.84 12.87 -3.62
N ARG A 59 -4.97 13.77 -3.17
CA ARG A 59 -5.28 15.19 -2.92
C ARG A 59 -4.67 16.06 -4.00
N LEU A 60 -5.51 16.72 -4.78
CA LEU A 60 -5.08 17.62 -5.85
C LEU A 60 -5.29 19.07 -5.41
N ARG A 61 -4.24 19.87 -5.53
CA ARG A 61 -4.28 21.31 -5.30
C ARG A 61 -4.13 22.07 -6.62
N PRO A 62 -5.17 22.83 -7.05
CA PRO A 62 -5.09 23.67 -8.24
C PRO A 62 -4.03 24.76 -8.09
N ARG A 63 -3.20 24.97 -9.12
CA ARG A 63 -2.16 26.03 -9.11
C ARG A 63 -2.74 27.44 -9.12
N ALA A 64 -3.87 27.63 -9.78
CA ALA A 64 -4.53 28.94 -9.90
C ALA A 64 -5.22 29.41 -8.60
N GLY A 65 -5.10 28.64 -7.50
CA GLY A 65 -5.94 28.78 -6.33
C GLY A 65 -7.31 28.13 -6.57
N GLY A 66 -7.84 27.46 -5.55
CA GLY A 66 -9.10 26.74 -5.64
C GLY A 66 -9.27 25.75 -4.49
N ALA A 67 -10.46 25.19 -4.37
CA ALA A 67 -10.70 24.11 -3.42
C ALA A 67 -9.86 22.89 -3.80
N PRO A 68 -9.18 22.23 -2.84
CA PRO A 68 -8.51 20.98 -3.12
C PRO A 68 -9.55 19.91 -3.47
N PHE A 69 -9.20 19.05 -4.41
CA PHE A 69 -9.98 17.86 -4.74
C PHE A 69 -9.40 16.65 -4.00
N LEU A 70 -10.26 15.82 -3.41
CA LEU A 70 -9.89 14.59 -2.71
C LEU A 70 -10.62 13.41 -3.35
N HIS A 71 -9.88 12.36 -3.66
CA HIS A 71 -10.44 11.09 -4.08
C HIS A 71 -9.70 9.94 -3.41
N SER A 72 -10.44 8.97 -2.90
CA SER A 72 -9.90 7.83 -2.16
C SER A 72 -10.19 6.55 -2.94
N GLU A 73 -9.17 5.75 -3.18
CA GLU A 73 -9.27 4.46 -3.85
C GLU A 73 -8.79 3.34 -2.92
N ARG A 74 -9.52 2.23 -2.89
CA ARG A 74 -9.15 1.05 -2.09
C ARG A 74 -8.49 0.00 -2.97
N ALA A 75 -7.35 -0.51 -2.52
CA ALA A 75 -6.62 -1.55 -3.23
C ALA A 75 -6.19 -2.66 -2.27
N THR A 76 -6.15 -3.90 -2.75
CA THR A 76 -5.56 -5.02 -2.01
C THR A 76 -4.10 -5.13 -2.38
N LEU A 77 -3.22 -5.18 -1.39
CA LEU A 77 -1.78 -5.40 -1.56
C LEU A 77 -1.39 -6.77 -1.02
N ARG A 78 -0.88 -7.62 -1.92
CA ARG A 78 -0.28 -8.90 -1.59
C ARG A 78 1.11 -8.72 -0.96
N PRO A 79 1.65 -9.77 -0.33
CA PRO A 79 3.02 -9.75 0.22
C PRO A 79 4.04 -9.33 -0.84
N HIS A 80 4.86 -8.33 -0.52
CA HIS A 80 5.90 -7.79 -1.41
C HIS A 80 5.44 -7.24 -2.77
N GLU A 81 4.13 -7.06 -2.97
CA GLU A 81 3.59 -6.53 -4.21
C GLU A 81 3.96 -5.06 -4.41
N THR A 82 4.14 -4.67 -5.68
CA THR A 82 4.19 -3.26 -6.11
C THR A 82 3.01 -3.03 -7.05
N ALA A 83 2.00 -2.34 -6.55
CA ALA A 83 0.79 -2.03 -7.30
C ALA A 83 0.88 -0.63 -7.91
N ARG A 84 0.33 -0.49 -9.12
CA ARG A 84 0.07 0.81 -9.72
C ARG A 84 -1.43 1.09 -9.58
N ILE A 85 -1.76 2.20 -8.96
CA ILE A 85 -3.12 2.66 -8.74
C ILE A 85 -3.30 3.91 -9.58
N GLU A 86 -4.25 3.86 -10.51
CA GLU A 86 -4.54 4.94 -11.45
C GLU A 86 -5.98 5.40 -11.25
N VAL A 87 -6.16 6.69 -11.01
CA VAL A 87 -7.48 7.31 -10.86
C VAL A 87 -7.61 8.42 -11.88
N ARG A 88 -8.68 8.37 -12.69
CA ARG A 88 -9.04 9.49 -13.55
C ARG A 88 -9.84 10.51 -12.77
N ILE A 89 -9.38 11.76 -12.79
CA ILE A 89 -9.98 12.86 -12.06
C ILE A 89 -10.61 13.81 -13.07
N ASP A 90 -11.93 13.88 -13.03
CA ASP A 90 -12.68 14.76 -13.92
C ASP A 90 -12.38 16.23 -13.59
N GLY A 91 -12.01 16.99 -14.62
CA GLY A 91 -11.62 18.40 -14.48
C GLY A 91 -10.14 18.64 -14.15
N ALA A 92 -9.35 17.60 -13.88
CA ALA A 92 -7.90 17.74 -13.74
C ALA A 92 -7.24 18.02 -15.10
N ARG A 93 -6.31 18.97 -15.11
CA ARG A 93 -5.53 19.41 -16.26
C ARG A 93 -4.18 18.70 -16.35
N GLY A 94 -3.70 18.16 -15.23
CA GLY A 94 -2.44 17.44 -15.10
C GLY A 94 -1.26 18.29 -14.65
N ASP A 95 -1.46 19.60 -14.44
CA ASP A 95 -0.48 20.52 -13.89
C ASP A 95 -0.69 20.81 -12.40
N GLU A 96 -1.72 20.22 -11.78
CA GLU A 96 -2.01 20.32 -10.37
C GLU A 96 -0.89 19.72 -9.50
N GLN A 97 -0.75 20.26 -8.29
CA GLN A 97 0.07 19.63 -7.27
C GLN A 97 -0.68 18.41 -6.73
N LEU A 98 -0.08 17.22 -6.87
CA LEU A 98 -0.60 15.96 -6.38
C LEU A 98 0.09 15.58 -5.07
N ASP A 99 -0.69 15.46 -4.00
CA ASP A 99 -0.29 14.84 -2.75
C ASP A 99 -1.00 13.50 -2.62
N VAL A 100 -0.26 12.44 -2.27
CA VAL A 100 -0.84 11.09 -2.07
C VAL A 100 -0.53 10.62 -0.66
N GLU A 101 -1.55 10.17 0.04
CA GLU A 101 -1.45 9.52 1.36
C GLU A 101 -1.91 8.07 1.23
N VAL A 102 -1.23 7.16 1.94
CA VAL A 102 -1.56 5.74 1.90
C VAL A 102 -1.73 5.24 3.32
N ASP A 103 -2.89 4.66 3.59
CA ASP A 103 -3.28 4.23 4.93
C ASP A 103 -3.48 2.72 5.02
N TYR A 104 -3.03 2.19 6.16
CA TYR A 104 -3.39 0.87 6.64
C TYR A 104 -3.54 0.92 8.17
N PRO A 105 -4.67 0.48 8.75
CA PRO A 105 -5.88 0.00 8.06
C PRO A 105 -6.61 1.13 7.29
N PRO A 106 -7.50 0.79 6.33
CA PRO A 106 -8.40 1.76 5.69
C PRO A 106 -9.28 2.50 6.70
N ARG A 107 -9.71 3.72 6.36
CA ARG A 107 -10.55 4.55 7.24
C ARG A 107 -12.04 4.37 6.96
#